data_AF-A0A2Y9J1H3-F1
#
_entry.id   AF-A0A2Y9J1H3-F1
#
_cell.length_a   1.000
_cell.length_b   1.000
_cell.length_c   1.000
_cell.angle_alpha   90.00
_cell.angle_beta   90.00
_cell.angle_gamma   90.00
#
_symmetry.space_group_name_H-M   'P 1'
#
loop_
_entity.id
_entity.type
_entity.pdbx_description
1 polymer ?
#
loop_
_entity_poly.entity_id
_entity_poly.type
_entity_poly.pdbx_seq_one_letter_code
_entity_poly.pdbx_strand_id
1 'polypeptide(L)'
;MEPSMDESVAGDFALINKLDIQCDHKTLSDDLKETFESGEKKKGKSPKKEEPKELIQSQHIEEKLGSGEPSHPVKVHMAPKPGKGADLSKPPCRKAKEIRKERKRLKLMQQNPAGELEGFQAQGEPPSLFPPKANKSNQPKSLEDLIFESLPENASHKLEVRVVRSSPPSSQFKATFQESYQVYKRYQMVIHQDPPDKPTVSQFTRFLCSSPLEAENPPHGPDCGYGSFHQQYWLDGRIIAVGVIDILPYCVSSVYLYYDPDYSFLSLGVYSALREIGFTRQLHQKTSQLSYYYMGFYIHSCPKMKYKGQYRPSDLLCPETYVWVPIEQCLSLLENSKYCRFNQDPEAVDEGRSKEPDRLQVFHKKAILPYGVYKRQREAAAEEAAVLQYARLVGQACAERMLLLRN
;
A
#
# COMPACT_ATOMS: atom_id res chain seq x y z
N MET A 1 -22.61 -10.86 -66.84
CA MET A 1 -23.27 -9.68 -66.25
C MET A 1 -22.89 -9.69 -64.78
N GLU A 2 -22.34 -8.58 -64.29
CA GLU A 2 -22.13 -8.33 -62.85
C GLU A 2 -23.51 -8.07 -62.16
N PRO A 3 -23.65 -8.04 -60.81
CA PRO A 3 -22.88 -7.16 -59.92
C PRO A 3 -22.47 -7.70 -58.54
N SER A 4 -21.75 -6.83 -57.83
CA SER A 4 -21.29 -6.89 -56.43
C SER A 4 -22.35 -7.12 -55.35
N MET A 5 -21.94 -7.70 -54.22
CA MET A 5 -22.50 -7.39 -52.91
C MET A 5 -21.38 -7.15 -51.88
N ASP A 6 -21.62 -6.16 -51.03
CA ASP A 6 -20.80 -5.69 -49.92
C ASP A 6 -21.40 -6.27 -48.62
N GLU A 7 -20.57 -6.71 -47.67
CA GLU A 7 -21.07 -6.90 -46.30
C GLU A 7 -19.97 -6.73 -45.25
N SER A 8 -20.25 -5.84 -44.30
CA SER A 8 -19.41 -5.51 -43.15
C SER A 8 -19.56 -6.53 -42.03
N VAL A 9 -18.46 -6.84 -41.33
CA VAL A 9 -18.51 -7.60 -40.07
C VAL A 9 -17.98 -6.72 -38.94
N ALA A 10 -18.87 -6.40 -38.01
CA ALA A 10 -18.56 -5.63 -36.81
C ALA A 10 -17.64 -6.41 -35.86
N GLY A 11 -16.81 -5.70 -35.11
CA GLY A 11 -15.93 -6.30 -34.11
C GLY A 11 -16.65 -6.53 -32.78
N ASP A 12 -16.78 -7.79 -32.38
CA ASP A 12 -17.08 -8.21 -31.00
C ASP A 12 -15.85 -8.92 -30.43
N PHE A 13 -15.24 -8.35 -29.38
CA PHE A 13 -14.05 -8.92 -28.73
C PHE A 13 -14.38 -9.29 -27.28
N ALA A 14 -14.76 -10.54 -27.07
CA ALA A 14 -14.91 -11.15 -25.75
C ALA A 14 -14.36 -12.58 -25.74
N LEU A 15 -13.62 -12.91 -24.69
CA LEU A 15 -13.31 -14.28 -24.22
C LEU A 15 -12.58 -15.24 -25.18
N ILE A 16 -11.25 -15.28 -25.11
CA ILE A 16 -10.50 -16.56 -25.22
C ILE A 16 -9.44 -16.64 -24.12
N ASN A 17 -9.59 -17.62 -23.24
CA ASN A 17 -8.56 -18.07 -22.32
C ASN A 17 -8.49 -19.60 -22.43
N LYS A 18 -7.56 -20.14 -23.23
CA LYS A 18 -7.26 -21.57 -23.27
C LYS A 18 -5.94 -21.84 -24.02
N LEU A 19 -5.02 -22.53 -23.34
CA LEU A 19 -4.01 -23.37 -23.97
C LEU A 19 -3.49 -24.35 -22.90
N ASP A 20 -3.63 -25.64 -23.19
CA ASP A 20 -3.27 -26.72 -22.28
C ASP A 20 -1.75 -26.88 -22.16
N ILE A 21 -1.24 -27.06 -20.94
CA ILE A 21 0.11 -27.57 -20.70
C ILE A 21 0.03 -28.62 -19.58
N GLN A 22 0.21 -29.89 -19.95
CA GLN A 22 0.58 -30.94 -19.00
C GLN A 22 2.06 -30.78 -18.64
N CYS A 23 2.42 -30.83 -17.36
CA CYS A 23 3.80 -31.17 -16.96
C CYS A 23 3.84 -31.79 -15.56
N ASP A 24 4.84 -32.64 -15.35
CA ASP A 24 4.89 -33.63 -14.26
C ASP A 24 5.23 -33.06 -12.88
N HIS A 25 4.71 -33.71 -11.85
CA HIS A 25 5.19 -33.56 -10.48
C HIS A 25 6.60 -34.14 -10.33
N LYS A 26 7.57 -33.29 -9.95
CA LYS A 26 8.79 -33.72 -9.25
C LYS A 26 9.07 -32.84 -8.04
N THR A 27 9.23 -33.50 -6.90
CA THR A 27 9.49 -32.90 -5.59
C THR A 27 10.94 -32.44 -5.51
N LEU A 28 11.18 -31.18 -5.16
CA LEU A 28 12.52 -30.62 -4.93
C LEU A 28 12.80 -30.48 -3.44
N SER A 29 13.24 -31.57 -2.82
CA SER A 29 14.16 -31.54 -1.69
C SER A 29 15.53 -31.93 -2.24
N ASP A 30 16.56 -31.13 -1.91
CA ASP A 30 18.00 -31.48 -1.81
C ASP A 30 18.99 -30.58 -2.58
N ASP A 31 18.56 -29.81 -3.58
CA ASP A 31 19.47 -29.02 -4.45
C ASP A 31 20.15 -27.79 -3.80
N LEU A 32 19.91 -27.49 -2.51
CA LEU A 32 20.46 -26.30 -1.85
C LEU A 32 21.83 -26.52 -1.16
N LYS A 33 22.60 -27.54 -1.57
CA LYS A 33 23.87 -27.92 -0.91
C LYS A 33 25.17 -27.79 -1.74
N GLU A 34 25.13 -27.61 -3.06
CA GLU A 34 26.37 -27.67 -3.88
C GLU A 34 26.95 -26.32 -4.36
N THR A 35 26.30 -25.17 -4.11
CA THR A 35 26.74 -23.88 -4.70
C THR A 35 27.76 -23.06 -3.88
N PHE A 36 28.41 -23.63 -2.86
CA PHE A 36 29.35 -22.91 -1.98
C PHE A 36 30.75 -23.54 -1.82
N GLU A 37 31.24 -24.24 -2.85
CA GLU A 37 32.67 -24.65 -2.95
C GLU A 37 33.34 -24.22 -4.26
N SER A 38 33.54 -22.91 -4.46
CA SER A 38 34.67 -22.40 -5.27
C SER A 38 34.85 -20.88 -5.05
N GLY A 39 36.03 -20.42 -4.61
CA GLY A 39 36.25 -18.98 -4.48
C GLY A 39 37.37 -18.42 -3.59
N GLU A 40 38.27 -19.22 -2.99
CA GLU A 40 39.41 -18.65 -2.24
C GLU A 40 40.77 -18.88 -2.93
N LYS A 41 41.40 -17.78 -3.39
CA LYS A 41 42.83 -17.44 -3.16
C LYS A 41 43.29 -16.20 -3.95
N LYS A 42 43.61 -15.11 -3.25
CA LYS A 42 44.95 -14.45 -3.25
C LYS A 42 45.03 -13.33 -2.19
N LYS A 43 46.18 -13.21 -1.52
CA LYS A 43 46.49 -12.24 -0.44
C LYS A 43 47.30 -11.05 -0.96
N GLY A 44 47.22 -9.87 -0.31
CA GLY A 44 48.04 -8.68 -0.65
C GLY A 44 48.03 -7.51 0.36
N LYS A 45 48.66 -7.70 1.54
CA LYS A 45 49.08 -6.76 2.62
C LYS A 45 48.86 -5.20 2.51
N SER A 46 48.18 -4.66 3.54
CA SER A 46 48.58 -3.52 4.44
C SER A 46 48.62 -2.05 3.96
N PRO A 47 48.66 -1.00 4.84
CA PRO A 47 48.59 -0.95 6.31
C PRO A 47 47.56 0.04 6.95
N LYS A 48 47.62 0.16 8.28
CA LYS A 48 46.76 0.89 9.26
C LYS A 48 46.62 2.43 9.09
N LYS A 49 45.46 2.96 9.53
CA LYS A 49 45.26 4.21 10.32
C LYS A 49 43.92 4.09 11.08
N GLU A 50 43.92 4.05 12.42
CA GLU A 50 43.71 5.18 13.35
C GLU A 50 42.27 5.74 13.35
N GLU A 51 41.50 5.38 14.38
CA GLU A 51 40.28 6.10 14.80
C GLU A 51 40.66 7.41 15.51
N PRO A 52 39.73 8.37 15.55
CA PRO A 52 39.35 8.87 16.88
C PRO A 52 37.83 8.84 17.13
N LYS A 53 37.47 8.69 18.41
CA LYS A 53 36.12 8.82 18.93
C LYS A 53 35.79 10.29 19.22
N GLU A 54 34.61 10.75 18.82
CA GLU A 54 33.86 11.85 19.47
C GLU A 54 32.36 11.52 19.32
N LEU A 55 31.65 11.25 20.42
CA LEU A 55 30.92 12.22 21.25
C LEU A 55 29.85 12.99 20.47
N ILE A 56 28.67 12.38 20.37
CA ILE A 56 27.44 13.05 19.91
C ILE A 56 26.98 14.00 21.02
N GLN A 57 27.06 15.30 20.78
CA GLN A 57 26.37 16.31 21.58
C GLN A 57 25.35 17.06 20.72
N SER A 58 24.15 17.21 21.25
CA SER A 58 22.98 17.79 20.59
C SER A 58 23.14 19.28 20.28
N GLN A 59 22.82 19.70 19.06
CA GLN A 59 22.45 21.09 18.79
C GLN A 59 21.17 21.19 17.95
N HIS A 60 20.17 21.84 18.55
CA HIS A 60 19.02 22.45 17.89
C HIS A 60 19.52 23.53 16.93
N ILE A 61 18.93 23.63 15.73
CA ILE A 61 19.11 24.79 14.85
C ILE A 61 17.73 25.34 14.49
N GLU A 62 17.50 26.60 14.87
CA GLU A 62 16.35 27.40 14.47
C GLU A 62 16.61 27.99 13.08
N GLU A 63 15.67 27.85 12.13
CA GLU A 63 15.76 28.54 10.85
C GLU A 63 15.32 30.00 10.99
N LYS A 64 16.26 30.94 10.77
CA LYS A 64 15.96 32.37 10.57
C LYS A 64 15.91 32.69 9.08
N LEU A 65 14.82 33.32 8.66
CA LEU A 65 14.66 33.91 7.34
C LEU A 65 15.65 35.07 7.11
N GLY A 66 16.31 35.08 5.95
CA GLY A 66 17.15 36.18 5.46
C GLY A 66 16.70 36.65 4.08
N SER A 67 16.65 37.96 3.87
CA SER A 67 16.14 38.62 2.66
C SER A 67 17.23 39.04 1.67
N GLY A 68 16.88 39.15 0.39
CA GLY A 68 17.77 39.73 -0.64
C GLY A 68 17.10 39.89 -2.02
N GLU A 69 16.87 41.14 -2.43
CA GLU A 69 16.54 41.59 -3.79
C GLU A 69 17.42 42.83 -4.11
N PRO A 70 17.84 43.05 -5.37
CA PRO A 70 17.11 43.95 -6.29
C PRO A 70 17.24 43.51 -7.80
N SER A 71 16.73 44.16 -8.87
CA SER A 71 15.95 45.43 -9.06
C SER A 71 15.27 45.50 -10.45
N HIS A 72 14.03 46.01 -10.48
CA HIS A 72 13.41 46.90 -11.51
C HIS A 72 13.15 46.43 -12.97
N PRO A 73 12.19 47.06 -13.72
CA PRO A 73 11.30 48.18 -13.34
C PRO A 73 9.78 47.86 -13.39
N VAL A 74 8.97 48.83 -12.95
CA VAL A 74 7.56 48.69 -12.49
C VAL A 74 6.52 49.07 -13.56
N LYS A 75 5.42 48.29 -13.66
CA LYS A 75 4.11 48.79 -14.12
C LYS A 75 3.25 49.10 -12.88
N VAL A 76 2.72 50.33 -12.82
CA VAL A 76 1.97 50.82 -11.66
C VAL A 76 0.58 50.19 -11.62
N HIS A 77 0.33 49.33 -10.62
CA HIS A 77 -1.02 48.99 -10.18
C HIS A 77 -1.40 49.83 -8.96
N MET A 78 -2.60 50.42 -8.99
CA MET A 78 -3.13 51.19 -7.87
C MET A 78 -3.30 50.31 -6.62
N ALA A 79 -2.84 50.79 -5.47
CA ALA A 79 -3.01 50.08 -4.20
C ALA A 79 -4.50 49.88 -3.85
N PRO A 80 -4.93 48.66 -3.49
CA PRO A 80 -6.27 48.44 -2.96
C PRO A 80 -6.45 49.22 -1.65
N LYS A 81 -7.63 49.80 -1.44
CA LYS A 81 -7.95 50.45 -0.14
C LYS A 81 -7.86 49.41 0.98
N PRO A 82 -7.29 49.74 2.16
CA PRO A 82 -7.24 48.81 3.29
C PRO A 82 -8.65 48.36 3.68
N GLY A 83 -8.95 47.08 3.47
CA GLY A 83 -10.13 46.46 4.05
C GLY A 83 -9.98 46.42 5.57
N LYS A 84 -11.09 46.60 6.30
CA LYS A 84 -11.12 46.20 7.72
C LYS A 84 -10.73 44.71 7.76
N GLY A 85 -9.74 44.37 8.59
CA GLY A 85 -9.18 43.03 8.69
C GLY A 85 -10.21 41.98 9.10
N ALA A 86 -9.77 40.72 9.19
CA ALA A 86 -10.64 39.59 9.55
C ALA A 86 -11.47 39.91 10.80
N ASP A 87 -12.79 39.87 10.64
CA ASP A 87 -13.75 40.13 11.70
C ASP A 87 -13.66 39.00 12.74
N LEU A 88 -13.01 39.30 13.87
CA LEU A 88 -12.72 38.33 14.93
C LEU A 88 -13.98 37.79 15.64
N SER A 89 -15.15 38.40 15.40
CA SER A 89 -16.44 37.86 15.88
C SER A 89 -16.98 36.71 15.00
N LYS A 90 -16.42 36.51 13.80
CA LYS A 90 -16.82 35.45 12.89
C LYS A 90 -15.93 34.21 13.05
N PRO A 91 -16.50 33.00 13.03
CA PRO A 91 -15.69 31.78 13.05
C PRO A 91 -14.78 31.73 11.81
N PRO A 92 -13.60 31.09 11.89
CA PRO A 92 -12.66 31.00 10.77
C PRO A 92 -13.34 30.45 9.50
N CYS A 93 -13.07 31.07 8.35
CA CYS A 93 -13.65 30.69 7.07
C CYS A 93 -13.26 29.25 6.67
N ARG A 94 -14.08 28.27 7.04
CA ARG A 94 -13.90 26.86 6.67
C ARG A 94 -13.99 26.69 5.16
N LYS A 95 -13.14 25.83 4.59
CA LYS A 95 -13.10 25.59 3.14
C LYS A 95 -14.47 25.09 2.66
N ALA A 96 -15.00 25.63 1.56
CA ALA A 96 -16.34 25.28 1.07
C ALA A 96 -16.53 23.76 0.81
N LYS A 97 -15.45 23.01 0.54
CA LYS A 97 -15.45 21.55 0.43
C LYS A 97 -15.81 20.85 1.75
N GLU A 98 -15.35 21.35 2.89
CA GLU A 98 -15.64 20.80 4.22
C GLU A 98 -17.08 21.05 4.62
N ILE A 99 -17.58 22.28 4.40
CA ILE A 99 -18.99 22.65 4.66
C ILE A 99 -19.93 21.75 3.83
N ARG A 100 -19.58 21.46 2.56
CA ARG A 100 -20.34 20.51 1.72
C ARG A 100 -20.27 19.07 2.24
N LYS A 101 -19.09 18.58 2.68
CA LYS A 101 -18.91 17.23 3.25
C LYS A 101 -19.73 17.07 4.54
N GLU A 102 -19.73 18.06 5.41
CA GLU A 102 -20.50 18.07 6.66
C GLU A 102 -22.01 18.15 6.43
N ARG A 103 -22.48 19.03 5.52
CA ARG A 103 -23.90 19.07 5.12
C ARG A 103 -24.36 17.73 4.52
N LYS A 104 -23.52 17.04 3.75
CA LYS A 104 -23.83 15.69 3.25
C LYS A 104 -23.93 14.67 4.39
N ARG A 105 -23.00 14.70 5.37
CA ARG A 105 -23.05 13.83 6.56
C ARG A 105 -24.31 14.06 7.39
N LEU A 106 -24.66 15.32 7.67
CA LEU A 106 -25.85 15.68 8.45
C LEU A 106 -27.14 15.23 7.76
N LYS A 107 -27.27 15.40 6.44
CA LYS A 107 -28.41 14.88 5.68
C LYS A 107 -28.51 13.34 5.75
N LEU A 108 -27.38 12.64 5.68
CA LEU A 108 -27.37 11.17 5.76
C LEU A 108 -27.78 10.67 7.15
N MET A 109 -27.33 11.32 8.22
CA MET A 109 -27.75 11.01 9.61
C MET A 109 -29.23 11.33 9.86
N GLN A 110 -29.78 12.35 9.22
CA GLN A 110 -31.22 12.66 9.30
C GLN A 110 -32.09 11.68 8.51
N GLN A 111 -31.53 10.93 7.56
CA GLN A 111 -32.25 9.94 6.76
C GLN A 111 -32.30 8.55 7.41
N ASN A 112 -31.35 8.22 8.29
CA ASN A 112 -31.37 7.01 9.12
C ASN A 112 -31.29 7.38 10.61
N PRO A 113 -32.42 7.68 11.29
CA PRO A 113 -32.43 8.09 12.70
C PRO A 113 -32.26 6.93 13.69
N ALA A 114 -32.56 5.71 13.26
CA ALA A 114 -32.46 4.50 14.09
C ALA A 114 -31.08 3.86 13.94
N GLY A 115 -30.31 3.85 15.03
CA GLY A 115 -29.23 2.90 15.20
C GLY A 115 -29.78 1.65 15.87
N GLU A 116 -30.10 0.63 15.08
CA GLU A 116 -30.50 -0.68 15.59
C GLU A 116 -29.45 -1.75 15.26
N LEU A 117 -29.08 -2.47 16.31
CA LEU A 117 -28.16 -3.61 16.32
C LEU A 117 -29.01 -4.88 16.16
N GLU A 118 -29.44 -5.17 14.94
CA GLU A 118 -30.01 -6.46 14.55
C GLU A 118 -29.25 -6.94 13.30
N GLY A 119 -28.82 -8.19 13.18
CA GLY A 119 -29.35 -9.39 13.83
C GLY A 119 -29.78 -10.33 12.72
N PHE A 120 -29.01 -11.39 12.45
CA PHE A 120 -29.35 -12.35 11.40
C PHE A 120 -30.71 -13.00 11.68
N GLN A 121 -31.72 -12.76 10.83
CA GLN A 121 -32.80 -13.71 10.64
C GLN A 121 -33.44 -13.57 9.26
N ALA A 122 -33.70 -14.73 8.63
CA ALA A 122 -34.30 -14.83 7.31
C ALA A 122 -35.75 -15.32 7.44
N GLN A 123 -36.68 -14.53 6.89
CA GLN A 123 -38.03 -14.84 6.45
C GLN A 123 -38.59 -13.54 5.80
N GLY A 124 -39.43 -13.55 4.78
CA GLY A 124 -40.09 -14.68 4.13
C GLY A 124 -41.49 -14.28 3.66
N GLU A 125 -41.62 -13.25 2.83
CA GLU A 125 -42.92 -12.76 2.33
C GLU A 125 -43.04 -12.81 0.79
N PRO A 126 -44.26 -13.00 0.25
CA PRO A 126 -44.48 -13.37 -1.15
C PRO A 126 -44.40 -12.18 -2.12
N PRO A 127 -44.06 -12.42 -3.40
CA PRO A 127 -43.89 -11.35 -4.38
C PRO A 127 -45.23 -10.72 -4.78
N SER A 128 -45.39 -9.43 -4.54
CA SER A 128 -46.45 -8.66 -5.19
C SER A 128 -46.21 -8.59 -6.69
N LEU A 129 -47.09 -9.19 -7.48
CA LEU A 129 -47.18 -8.93 -8.91
C LEU A 129 -47.41 -7.42 -9.12
N PHE A 130 -46.80 -6.87 -10.18
CA PHE A 130 -46.65 -5.43 -10.47
C PHE A 130 -45.58 -4.70 -9.62
N PRO A 131 -44.33 -4.58 -10.10
CA PRO A 131 -43.41 -3.61 -9.54
C PRO A 131 -43.92 -2.18 -9.85
N PRO A 132 -43.97 -1.27 -8.87
CA PRO A 132 -44.09 0.14 -9.17
C PRO A 132 -42.92 0.57 -10.07
N LYS A 133 -43.19 1.38 -11.10
CA LYS A 133 -42.12 2.04 -11.88
C LYS A 133 -41.44 3.12 -11.04
N ALA A 134 -40.72 2.72 -10.01
CA ALA A 134 -39.81 3.59 -9.28
C ALA A 134 -38.67 3.98 -10.23
N ASN A 135 -38.57 5.28 -10.54
CA ASN A 135 -37.43 5.81 -11.29
C ASN A 135 -36.12 5.40 -10.58
N LYS A 136 -35.28 4.61 -11.24
CA LYS A 136 -33.94 4.20 -10.75
C LYS A 136 -32.97 5.38 -10.47
N SER A 137 -33.41 6.61 -10.72
CA SER A 137 -32.63 7.86 -10.68
C SER A 137 -32.12 8.30 -9.29
N ASN A 138 -32.72 7.81 -8.20
CA ASN A 138 -32.45 8.32 -6.84
C ASN A 138 -31.65 7.38 -5.91
N GLN A 139 -31.16 6.23 -6.41
CA GLN A 139 -30.24 5.41 -5.62
C GLN A 139 -28.83 6.03 -5.63
N PRO A 140 -28.11 6.07 -4.49
CA PRO A 140 -26.73 6.53 -4.47
C PRO A 140 -25.85 5.55 -5.25
N LYS A 141 -25.08 6.06 -6.23
CA LYS A 141 -24.04 5.28 -6.92
C LYS A 141 -23.11 4.59 -5.92
N SER A 142 -22.86 3.30 -6.12
CA SER A 142 -21.84 2.53 -5.40
C SER A 142 -20.42 3.01 -5.74
N LEU A 143 -19.41 2.43 -5.09
CA LEU A 143 -18.02 2.70 -5.44
C LEU A 143 -17.72 2.20 -6.85
N GLU A 144 -18.25 1.02 -7.17
CA GLU A 144 -18.15 0.32 -8.43
C GLU A 144 -18.80 1.13 -9.57
N ASP A 145 -20.00 1.68 -9.35
CA ASP A 145 -20.70 2.58 -10.30
C ASP A 145 -19.99 3.91 -10.57
N LEU A 146 -18.95 4.25 -9.80
CA LEU A 146 -18.12 5.45 -9.98
C LEU A 146 -16.74 5.14 -10.58
N ILE A 147 -16.34 3.87 -10.57
CA ILE A 147 -14.97 3.42 -10.88
C ILE A 147 -14.91 2.56 -12.15
N PHE A 148 -15.94 1.76 -12.37
CA PHE A 148 -16.07 0.84 -13.50
C PHE A 148 -17.15 1.30 -14.51
N GLU A 149 -17.71 2.50 -14.33
CA GLU A 149 -18.61 3.13 -15.31
C GLU A 149 -17.86 3.42 -16.62
N SER A 150 -18.32 2.79 -17.70
CA SER A 150 -17.80 3.03 -19.05
C SER A 150 -18.04 4.49 -19.45
N LEU A 151 -16.98 5.18 -19.87
CA LEU A 151 -17.09 6.52 -20.43
C LEU A 151 -17.77 6.47 -21.82
N PRO A 152 -18.57 7.48 -22.20
CA PRO A 152 -19.08 7.64 -23.56
C PRO A 152 -17.94 7.69 -24.59
N GLU A 153 -18.21 7.24 -25.82
CA GLU A 153 -17.22 7.24 -26.92
C GLU A 153 -16.69 8.64 -27.26
N ASN A 154 -17.50 9.69 -27.01
CA ASN A 154 -17.14 11.09 -27.22
C ASN A 154 -16.50 11.76 -25.99
N ALA A 155 -16.09 11.00 -24.96
CA ALA A 155 -15.38 11.54 -23.81
C ALA A 155 -14.03 12.16 -24.24
N SER A 156 -13.77 13.39 -23.82
CA SER A 156 -12.55 14.14 -24.21
C SER A 156 -11.25 13.51 -23.70
N HIS A 157 -11.33 12.65 -22.69
CA HIS A 157 -10.22 11.92 -22.11
C HIS A 157 -10.64 10.48 -21.80
N LYS A 158 -9.74 9.52 -22.03
CA LYS A 158 -9.95 8.10 -21.75
C LYS A 158 -8.99 7.62 -20.66
N LEU A 159 -9.56 7.22 -19.52
CA LEU A 159 -8.84 6.55 -18.44
C LEU A 159 -8.97 5.03 -18.58
N GLU A 160 -7.85 4.33 -18.58
CA GLU A 160 -7.76 2.88 -18.53
C GLU A 160 -6.88 2.47 -17.33
N VAL A 161 -7.18 1.34 -16.69
CA VAL A 161 -6.35 0.81 -15.59
C VAL A 161 -6.00 -0.64 -15.88
N ARG A 162 -4.71 -0.95 -15.91
CA ARG A 162 -4.15 -2.27 -16.24
C ARG A 162 -3.42 -2.84 -15.03
N VAL A 163 -3.70 -4.09 -14.66
CA VAL A 163 -2.92 -4.82 -13.66
C VAL A 163 -1.94 -5.73 -14.42
N VAL A 164 -0.64 -5.45 -14.30
CA VAL A 164 0.42 -6.22 -14.97
C VAL A 164 1.37 -6.84 -13.96
N ARG A 165 1.75 -8.12 -14.13
CA ARG A 165 2.58 -8.85 -13.17
C ARG A 165 4.04 -8.39 -13.26
N SER A 166 4.60 -7.91 -12.15
CA SER A 166 6.00 -7.45 -12.07
C SER A 166 6.96 -8.57 -11.69
N SER A 167 6.51 -9.53 -10.87
CA SER A 167 7.31 -10.70 -10.46
C SER A 167 6.52 -12.02 -10.62
N PRO A 168 7.02 -12.99 -11.43
CA PRO A 168 7.97 -12.77 -12.52
C PRO A 168 7.39 -11.82 -13.59
N PRO A 169 8.23 -11.05 -14.31
CA PRO A 169 7.76 -9.97 -15.17
C PRO A 169 7.03 -10.48 -16.43
N SER A 170 5.76 -10.09 -16.60
CA SER A 170 4.96 -10.41 -17.79
C SER A 170 5.44 -9.67 -19.05
N SER A 171 4.93 -10.06 -20.23
CA SER A 171 5.19 -9.34 -21.48
C SER A 171 4.69 -7.90 -21.46
N GLN A 172 3.50 -7.65 -20.90
CA GLN A 172 2.93 -6.31 -20.74
C GLN A 172 3.76 -5.46 -19.78
N PHE A 173 4.23 -6.03 -18.67
CA PHE A 173 5.14 -5.35 -17.75
C PHE A 173 6.46 -4.97 -18.43
N LYS A 174 7.09 -5.89 -19.17
CA LYS A 174 8.33 -5.63 -19.93
C LYS A 174 8.15 -4.53 -20.97
N ALA A 175 7.03 -4.53 -21.72
CA ALA A 175 6.73 -3.53 -22.73
C ALA A 175 6.53 -2.11 -22.16
N THR A 176 6.09 -2.01 -20.90
CA THR A 176 5.70 -0.74 -20.25
C THR A 176 6.70 -0.29 -19.16
N PHE A 177 7.76 -1.08 -18.95
CA PHE A 177 8.78 -0.86 -17.92
C PHE A 177 9.45 0.52 -18.05
N GLN A 178 9.88 0.88 -19.25
CA GLN A 178 10.62 2.13 -19.47
C GLN A 178 9.75 3.37 -19.25
N GLU A 179 8.48 3.34 -19.68
CA GLU A 179 7.53 4.41 -19.45
C GLU A 179 7.23 4.57 -17.95
N SER A 180 6.93 3.45 -17.27
CA SER A 180 6.71 3.40 -15.81
C SER A 180 7.92 3.97 -15.05
N TYR A 181 9.15 3.61 -15.46
CA TYR A 181 10.38 4.15 -14.87
C TYR A 181 10.53 5.67 -15.05
N GLN A 182 10.11 6.25 -16.19
CA GLN A 182 10.16 7.72 -16.37
C GLN A 182 9.18 8.44 -15.43
N VAL A 183 7.97 7.90 -15.22
CA VAL A 183 7.00 8.41 -14.24
C VAL A 183 7.60 8.34 -12.83
N TYR A 184 8.19 7.20 -12.45
CA TYR A 184 8.88 7.05 -11.16
C TYR A 184 10.03 8.07 -10.99
N LYS A 185 10.88 8.23 -12.02
CA LYS A 185 12.01 9.15 -11.98
C LYS A 185 11.56 10.60 -11.79
N ARG A 186 10.57 11.06 -12.58
CA ARG A 186 9.97 12.40 -12.45
C ARG A 186 9.34 12.58 -11.06
N TYR A 187 8.64 11.57 -10.55
CA TYR A 187 8.06 11.58 -9.20
C TYR A 187 9.13 11.74 -8.10
N GLN A 188 10.22 10.97 -8.12
CA GLN A 188 11.30 11.10 -7.13
C GLN A 188 11.94 12.49 -7.18
N MET A 189 12.25 12.99 -8.39
CA MET A 189 12.88 14.30 -8.56
C MET A 189 12.00 15.45 -8.06
N VAL A 190 10.69 15.43 -8.32
CA VAL A 190 9.79 16.55 -7.98
C VAL A 190 9.18 16.44 -6.58
N ILE A 191 8.78 15.23 -6.16
CA ILE A 191 8.03 15.03 -4.89
C ILE A 191 8.96 14.66 -3.73
N HIS A 192 10.08 14.00 -4.01
CA HIS A 192 11.09 13.63 -3.01
C HIS A 192 12.36 14.48 -3.07
N GLN A 193 12.51 15.36 -4.08
CA GLN A 193 13.69 16.22 -4.27
C GLN A 193 14.99 15.43 -4.46
N ASP A 194 14.88 14.23 -5.03
CA ASP A 194 16.04 13.39 -5.37
C ASP A 194 16.82 13.97 -6.56
N PRO A 195 18.17 14.01 -6.53
CA PRO A 195 18.95 14.50 -7.66
C PRO A 195 18.85 13.56 -8.88
N PRO A 196 19.06 14.06 -10.12
CA PRO A 196 18.70 13.33 -11.34
C PRO A 196 19.44 12.00 -11.58
N ASP A 197 20.57 11.78 -10.91
CA ASP A 197 21.42 10.59 -10.94
C ASP A 197 20.97 9.52 -9.94
N LYS A 198 20.29 9.89 -8.86
CA LYS A 198 19.85 8.96 -7.79
C LYS A 198 18.78 7.96 -8.24
N PRO A 199 17.62 8.35 -8.83
CA PRO A 199 16.55 7.43 -9.21
C PRO A 199 16.92 6.66 -10.49
N THR A 200 17.85 5.71 -10.37
CA THR A 200 18.33 4.85 -11.45
C THR A 200 17.39 3.69 -11.73
N VAL A 201 17.51 3.11 -12.93
CA VAL A 201 16.80 1.86 -13.30
C VAL A 201 17.06 0.75 -12.29
N SER A 202 18.31 0.59 -11.82
CA SER A 202 18.64 -0.45 -10.83
C SER A 202 17.93 -0.25 -9.49
N GLN A 203 17.83 1.00 -9.01
CA GLN A 203 17.08 1.30 -7.79
C GLN A 203 15.57 1.07 -7.99
N PHE A 204 15.01 1.50 -9.12
CA PHE A 204 13.61 1.27 -9.47
C PHE A 204 13.29 -0.24 -9.51
N THR A 205 14.09 -1.03 -10.24
CA THR A 205 13.93 -2.48 -10.33
C THR A 205 13.98 -3.14 -8.96
N ARG A 206 15.04 -2.86 -8.18
CA ARG A 206 15.23 -3.47 -6.85
C ARG A 206 14.13 -3.10 -5.85
N PHE A 207 13.62 -1.88 -5.92
CA PHE A 207 12.65 -1.37 -4.94
C PHE A 207 11.20 -1.71 -5.32
N LEU A 208 10.84 -1.64 -6.60
CA LEU A 208 9.44 -1.65 -7.05
C LEU A 208 9.10 -2.76 -8.03
N CYS A 209 10.07 -3.49 -8.60
CA CYS A 209 9.80 -4.51 -9.63
C CYS A 209 10.13 -5.93 -9.15
N SER A 210 11.30 -6.10 -8.54
CA SER A 210 11.71 -7.35 -7.89
C SER A 210 10.91 -7.57 -6.62
N SER A 211 10.45 -8.80 -6.42
CA SER A 211 9.72 -9.21 -5.21
C SER A 211 10.19 -10.59 -4.75
N PRO A 212 10.29 -10.83 -3.43
CA PRO A 212 10.54 -12.17 -2.88
C PRO A 212 9.28 -13.05 -2.88
N LEU A 213 8.11 -12.53 -3.25
CA LEU A 213 6.89 -13.31 -3.34
C LEU A 213 6.91 -14.24 -4.57
N GLU A 214 6.63 -15.51 -4.33
CA GLU A 214 6.43 -16.50 -5.39
C GLU A 214 5.08 -16.30 -6.06
N ALA A 215 4.99 -16.67 -7.34
CA ALA A 215 3.79 -16.51 -8.14
C ALA A 215 2.96 -17.78 -8.13
N GLU A 216 1.79 -17.72 -7.49
CA GLU A 216 0.88 -18.86 -7.35
C GLU A 216 -0.41 -18.65 -8.14
N ASN A 217 -0.94 -19.71 -8.75
CA ASN A 217 -2.24 -19.72 -9.44
C ASN A 217 -3.09 -20.91 -8.97
N PRO A 218 -3.54 -20.94 -7.69
CA PRO A 218 -4.34 -22.05 -7.19
C PRO A 218 -5.75 -22.06 -7.82
N PRO A 219 -6.43 -23.23 -7.93
CA PRO A 219 -7.73 -23.35 -8.61
C PRO A 219 -8.88 -22.48 -8.07
N HIS A 220 -8.76 -21.96 -6.84
CA HIS A 220 -9.73 -21.08 -6.20
C HIS A 220 -9.18 -19.68 -5.91
N GLY A 221 -8.00 -19.35 -6.48
CA GLY A 221 -7.41 -18.02 -6.44
C GLY A 221 -8.01 -17.07 -7.49
N PRO A 222 -7.55 -15.81 -7.49
CA PRO A 222 -7.95 -14.84 -8.51
C PRO A 222 -7.35 -15.19 -9.88
N ASP A 223 -8.05 -14.84 -10.98
CA ASP A 223 -7.62 -15.15 -12.36
C ASP A 223 -6.20 -14.67 -12.71
N CYS A 224 -5.74 -13.60 -12.07
CA CYS A 224 -4.41 -13.03 -12.26
C CYS A 224 -3.31 -13.74 -11.44
N GLY A 225 -3.70 -14.60 -10.50
CA GLY A 225 -2.85 -15.26 -9.51
C GLY A 225 -2.43 -14.36 -8.35
N TYR A 226 -1.74 -14.96 -7.39
CA TYR A 226 -1.07 -14.25 -6.30
C TYR A 226 0.35 -13.81 -6.72
N GLY A 227 0.93 -12.87 -5.96
CA GLY A 227 2.26 -12.30 -6.17
C GLY A 227 2.22 -10.78 -6.38
N SER A 228 3.27 -10.23 -7.00
CA SER A 228 3.45 -8.77 -7.15
C SER A 228 3.09 -8.25 -8.54
N PHE A 229 2.41 -7.10 -8.56
CA PHE A 229 1.84 -6.46 -9.74
C PHE A 229 2.02 -4.94 -9.73
N HIS A 230 1.98 -4.34 -10.92
CA HIS A 230 1.83 -2.91 -11.13
C HIS A 230 0.41 -2.63 -11.65
N GLN A 231 -0.38 -1.88 -10.88
CA GLN A 231 -1.65 -1.31 -11.32
C GLN A 231 -1.36 0.04 -11.99
N GLN A 232 -1.25 0.02 -13.31
CA GLN A 232 -0.92 1.17 -14.15
C GLN A 232 -2.18 1.97 -14.51
N TYR A 233 -2.11 3.29 -14.37
CA TYR A 233 -3.18 4.23 -14.70
C TYR A 233 -2.82 4.96 -15.99
N TRP A 234 -3.58 4.68 -17.05
CA TRP A 234 -3.36 5.17 -18.41
C TRP A 234 -4.37 6.26 -18.72
N LEU A 235 -3.91 7.48 -18.98
CA LEU A 235 -4.74 8.57 -19.46
C LEU A 235 -4.31 8.93 -20.89
N ASP A 236 -5.24 8.87 -21.83
CA ASP A 236 -5.03 9.20 -23.25
C ASP A 236 -3.82 8.47 -23.87
N GLY A 237 -3.66 7.19 -23.50
CA GLY A 237 -2.58 6.33 -23.99
C GLY A 237 -1.23 6.50 -23.30
N ARG A 238 -1.14 7.23 -22.18
CA ARG A 238 0.09 7.43 -21.40
C ARG A 238 -0.07 7.00 -19.95
N ILE A 239 0.95 6.40 -19.35
CA ILE A 239 0.98 6.10 -17.92
C ILE A 239 1.13 7.41 -17.12
N ILE A 240 0.12 7.76 -16.32
CA ILE A 240 0.14 8.92 -15.41
C ILE A 240 0.37 8.54 -13.95
N ALA A 241 0.15 7.27 -13.59
CA ALA A 241 0.47 6.73 -12.27
C ALA A 241 0.66 5.22 -12.31
N VAL A 242 1.33 4.69 -11.29
CA VAL A 242 1.43 3.25 -11.04
C VAL A 242 1.36 2.97 -9.55
N GLY A 243 0.37 2.17 -9.14
CA GLY A 243 0.33 1.53 -7.83
C GLY A 243 1.09 0.22 -7.88
N VAL A 244 2.08 0.03 -7.02
CA VAL A 244 2.76 -1.25 -6.82
C VAL A 244 1.99 -1.99 -5.74
N ILE A 245 1.42 -3.14 -6.10
CA ILE A 245 0.53 -3.91 -5.25
C ILE A 245 0.93 -5.39 -5.20
N ASP A 246 0.72 -6.03 -4.05
CA ASP A 246 0.76 -7.48 -3.95
C ASP A 246 -0.67 -8.01 -3.82
N ILE A 247 -0.98 -9.08 -4.55
CA ILE A 247 -2.25 -9.81 -4.41
C ILE A 247 -1.91 -11.07 -3.62
N LEU A 248 -2.49 -11.18 -2.42
CA LEU A 248 -2.21 -12.21 -1.42
C LEU A 248 -3.51 -12.96 -1.06
N PRO A 249 -3.44 -14.16 -0.47
CA PRO A 249 -4.63 -14.99 -0.18
C PRO A 249 -5.73 -14.28 0.61
N TYR A 250 -5.37 -13.36 1.50
CA TYR A 250 -6.30 -12.62 2.36
C TYR A 250 -6.51 -11.16 1.96
N CYS A 251 -5.64 -10.57 1.12
CA CYS A 251 -5.68 -9.14 0.84
C CYS A 251 -5.05 -8.69 -0.48
N VAL A 252 -5.44 -7.48 -0.93
CA VAL A 252 -4.56 -6.66 -1.77
C VAL A 252 -3.73 -5.76 -0.86
N SER A 253 -2.41 -5.76 -1.03
CA SER A 253 -1.45 -4.94 -0.28
C SER A 253 -0.94 -3.79 -1.14
N SER A 254 -1.09 -2.55 -0.67
CA SER A 254 -0.56 -1.36 -1.33
C SER A 254 0.88 -1.11 -0.87
N VAL A 255 1.85 -1.42 -1.73
CA VAL A 255 3.29 -1.34 -1.41
C VAL A 255 3.81 0.07 -1.61
N TYR A 256 3.53 0.67 -2.78
CA TYR A 256 4.01 1.99 -3.14
C TYR A 256 3.15 2.62 -4.24
N LEU A 257 3.17 3.95 -4.36
CA LEU A 257 2.52 4.69 -5.45
C LEU A 257 3.46 5.78 -5.94
N TYR A 258 3.60 5.89 -7.26
CA TYR A 258 4.22 7.03 -7.93
C TYR A 258 3.33 7.50 -9.08
N TYR A 259 3.42 8.79 -9.39
CA TYR A 259 2.59 9.43 -10.41
C TYR A 259 3.32 10.60 -11.06
N ASP A 260 2.92 10.98 -12.28
CA ASP A 260 3.46 12.17 -12.94
C ASP A 260 2.95 13.43 -12.20
N PRO A 261 3.85 14.26 -11.62
CA PRO A 261 3.49 15.44 -10.83
C PRO A 261 2.56 16.44 -11.55
N ASP A 262 2.52 16.44 -12.88
CA ASP A 262 1.65 17.34 -13.66
C ASP A 262 0.16 17.02 -13.43
N TYR A 263 -0.14 15.78 -13.03
CA TYR A 263 -1.48 15.31 -12.66
C TYR A 263 -1.77 15.36 -11.15
N SER A 264 -0.92 16.03 -10.36
CA SER A 264 -1.08 16.15 -8.89
C SER A 264 -2.46 16.69 -8.46
N PHE A 265 -3.09 17.54 -9.29
CA PHE A 265 -4.45 18.06 -9.07
C PHE A 265 -5.54 16.97 -9.00
N LEU A 266 -5.33 15.81 -9.66
CA LEU A 266 -6.25 14.68 -9.62
C LEU A 266 -6.25 13.92 -8.27
N SER A 267 -5.33 14.23 -7.35
CA SER A 267 -5.20 13.57 -6.05
C SER A 267 -5.02 12.05 -6.18
N LEU A 268 -4.12 11.61 -7.06
CA LEU A 268 -4.00 10.21 -7.51
C LEU A 268 -3.81 9.19 -6.38
N GLY A 269 -3.23 9.53 -5.23
CA GLY A 269 -3.14 8.63 -4.07
C GLY A 269 -4.43 8.44 -3.26
N VAL A 270 -5.41 9.31 -3.42
CA VAL A 270 -6.78 9.09 -2.91
C VAL A 270 -7.58 8.26 -3.92
N TYR A 271 -7.38 8.51 -5.22
CA TYR A 271 -8.00 7.75 -6.29
C TYR A 271 -7.51 6.29 -6.35
N SER A 272 -6.20 6.06 -6.21
CA SER A 272 -5.62 4.72 -6.24
C SER A 272 -6.15 3.86 -5.11
N ALA A 273 -6.22 4.39 -3.89
CA ALA A 273 -6.82 3.71 -2.76
C ALA A 273 -8.29 3.33 -3.00
N LEU A 274 -9.09 4.21 -3.61
CA LEU A 274 -10.47 3.89 -3.98
C LEU A 274 -10.54 2.80 -5.07
N ARG A 275 -9.63 2.81 -6.04
CA ARG A 275 -9.51 1.76 -7.07
C ARG A 275 -9.06 0.42 -6.49
N GLU A 276 -8.11 0.42 -5.57
CA GLU A 276 -7.61 -0.76 -4.89
C GLU A 276 -8.66 -1.35 -3.93
N ILE A 277 -9.50 -0.54 -3.26
CA ILE A 277 -10.68 -1.01 -2.53
C ILE A 277 -11.69 -1.68 -3.47
N GLY A 278 -12.03 -1.03 -4.60
CA GLY A 278 -12.95 -1.60 -5.59
C GLY A 278 -12.41 -2.90 -6.21
N PHE A 279 -11.11 -2.95 -6.50
CA PHE A 279 -10.44 -4.14 -7.01
C PHE A 279 -10.40 -5.28 -5.98
N THR A 280 -10.08 -4.98 -4.72
CA THR A 280 -10.17 -5.96 -3.60
C THR A 280 -11.56 -6.58 -3.53
N ARG A 281 -12.61 -5.76 -3.62
CA ARG A 281 -14.01 -6.20 -3.60
C ARG A 281 -14.40 -7.02 -4.85
N GLN A 282 -13.79 -6.73 -6.00
CA GLN A 282 -13.95 -7.54 -7.21
C GLN A 282 -13.28 -8.92 -7.09
N LEU A 283 -12.07 -8.98 -6.53
CA LEU A 283 -11.37 -10.24 -6.29
C LEU A 283 -12.09 -11.10 -5.23
N HIS A 284 -12.62 -10.46 -4.17
CA HIS A 284 -13.41 -11.10 -3.13
C HIS A 284 -14.60 -11.92 -3.67
N GLN A 285 -15.25 -11.46 -4.75
CA GLN A 285 -16.37 -12.17 -5.38
C GLN A 285 -15.99 -13.55 -5.93
N LYS A 286 -14.71 -13.77 -6.27
CA LYS A 286 -14.17 -15.05 -6.72
C LYS A 286 -13.47 -15.81 -5.60
N THR A 287 -12.73 -15.09 -4.76
CA THR A 287 -11.90 -15.64 -3.68
C THR A 287 -12.32 -14.99 -2.38
N SER A 288 -13.33 -15.57 -1.71
CA SER A 288 -13.93 -14.99 -0.48
C SER A 288 -12.95 -14.82 0.68
N GLN A 289 -11.86 -15.60 0.71
CA GLN A 289 -10.76 -15.41 1.67
C GLN A 289 -10.06 -14.05 1.51
N LEU A 290 -9.96 -13.54 0.28
CA LEU A 290 -9.40 -12.23 -0.03
C LEU A 290 -10.44 -11.17 0.32
N SER A 291 -10.38 -10.67 1.55
CA SER A 291 -11.38 -9.75 2.13
C SER A 291 -10.83 -8.38 2.50
N TYR A 292 -9.50 -8.24 2.62
CA TYR A 292 -8.88 -7.04 3.19
C TYR A 292 -8.11 -6.22 2.15
N TYR A 293 -8.07 -4.91 2.35
CA TYR A 293 -7.19 -4.01 1.61
C TYR A 293 -6.17 -3.42 2.59
N TYR A 294 -4.92 -3.85 2.47
CA TYR A 294 -3.84 -3.41 3.35
C TYR A 294 -3.17 -2.15 2.78
N MET A 295 -3.49 -0.99 3.35
CA MET A 295 -2.95 0.30 2.92
C MET A 295 -1.49 0.55 3.34
N GLY A 296 -0.79 -0.44 3.92
CA GLY A 296 0.49 -0.22 4.60
C GLY A 296 0.33 0.61 5.89
N PHE A 297 1.44 1.10 6.43
CA PHE A 297 1.46 1.84 7.69
C PHE A 297 0.53 3.07 7.73
N TYR A 298 0.03 3.37 8.93
CA TYR A 298 -0.67 4.61 9.28
C TYR A 298 0.11 5.32 10.40
N ILE A 299 0.55 6.55 10.13
CA ILE A 299 1.19 7.42 11.13
C ILE A 299 0.27 8.62 11.30
N HIS A 300 -0.43 8.68 12.43
CA HIS A 300 -1.47 9.67 12.69
C HIS A 300 -0.97 11.12 12.61
N SER A 301 0.25 11.36 13.10
CA SER A 301 0.92 12.66 13.07
C SER A 301 1.49 13.06 11.70
N CYS A 302 1.49 12.15 10.71
CA CYS A 302 2.01 12.43 9.37
C CYS A 302 0.90 12.93 8.43
N PRO A 303 0.94 14.19 7.95
CA PRO A 303 -0.10 14.73 7.07
C PRO A 303 -0.27 13.95 5.78
N LYS A 304 0.83 13.41 5.22
CA LYS A 304 0.81 12.56 4.01
C LYS A 304 0.10 11.21 4.22
N MET A 305 -0.13 10.78 5.46
CA MET A 305 -0.73 9.48 5.80
C MET A 305 -2.09 9.61 6.51
N LYS A 306 -2.42 10.78 7.10
CA LYS A 306 -3.69 11.02 7.81
C LYS A 306 -4.94 10.81 6.94
N TYR A 307 -4.82 10.82 5.61
CA TYR A 307 -5.92 10.49 4.68
C TYR A 307 -6.39 9.03 4.75
N LYS A 308 -5.50 8.07 5.08
CA LYS A 308 -5.86 6.64 5.16
C LYS A 308 -6.91 6.38 6.25
N GLY A 309 -6.90 7.15 7.33
CA GLY A 309 -7.93 7.08 8.38
C GLY A 309 -9.30 7.66 8.02
N GLN A 310 -9.55 7.97 6.74
CA GLN A 310 -10.86 8.45 6.27
C GLN A 310 -11.70 7.36 5.61
N TYR A 311 -11.10 6.22 5.22
CA TYR A 311 -11.81 5.06 4.70
C TYR A 311 -12.48 4.27 5.84
N ARG A 312 -13.59 3.58 5.55
CA ARG A 312 -14.40 2.83 6.52
C ARG A 312 -15.10 1.65 5.83
N PRO A 313 -15.27 0.50 6.52
CA PRO A 313 -14.62 0.14 7.78
C PRO A 313 -13.09 0.04 7.61
N SER A 314 -12.34 0.19 8.69
CA SER A 314 -10.86 0.12 8.68
C SER A 314 -10.33 -0.10 10.10
N ASP A 315 -9.24 -0.84 10.22
CA ASP A 315 -8.65 -1.25 11.49
C ASP A 315 -7.17 -0.83 11.59
N LEU A 316 -6.67 -0.67 12.80
CA LEU A 316 -5.26 -0.50 13.11
C LEU A 316 -4.76 -1.66 13.97
N LEU A 317 -3.54 -2.11 13.70
CA LEU A 317 -2.88 -3.15 14.48
C LEU A 317 -2.42 -2.57 15.83
N CYS A 318 -2.84 -3.17 16.93
CA CYS A 318 -2.40 -2.81 18.27
C CYS A 318 -0.88 -3.06 18.42
N PRO A 319 -0.06 -2.05 18.80
CA PRO A 319 1.40 -2.17 18.82
C PRO A 319 1.95 -3.03 19.98
N GLU A 320 1.09 -3.53 20.87
CA GLU A 320 1.46 -4.35 22.03
C GLU A 320 0.89 -5.77 21.99
N THR A 321 -0.31 -5.95 21.40
CA THR A 321 -1.01 -7.25 21.37
C THR A 321 -1.18 -7.83 19.98
N TYR A 322 -0.81 -7.10 18.92
CA TYR A 322 -0.96 -7.49 17.51
C TYR A 322 -2.39 -7.91 17.10
N VAL A 323 -3.39 -7.40 17.80
CA VAL A 323 -4.82 -7.53 17.46
C VAL A 323 -5.25 -6.32 16.63
N TRP A 324 -6.08 -6.53 15.61
CA TRP A 324 -6.70 -5.47 14.81
C TRP A 324 -7.86 -4.82 15.59
N VAL A 325 -7.84 -3.49 15.68
CA VAL A 325 -8.83 -2.70 16.42
C VAL A 325 -9.44 -1.65 15.49
N PRO A 326 -10.78 -1.45 15.48
CA PRO A 326 -11.43 -0.45 14.64
C PRO A 326 -10.84 0.95 14.81
N ILE A 327 -10.55 1.62 13.70
CA ILE A 327 -9.79 2.88 13.70
C ILE A 327 -10.49 3.98 14.50
N GLU A 328 -11.82 3.98 14.57
CA GLU A 328 -12.63 4.88 15.40
C GLU A 328 -12.22 4.88 16.87
N GLN A 329 -11.88 3.71 17.41
CA GLN A 329 -11.47 3.52 18.81
C GLN A 329 -10.02 3.99 19.03
N CYS A 330 -9.20 3.93 17.97
CA CYS A 330 -7.78 4.26 18.02
C CYS A 330 -7.51 5.78 17.87
N LEU A 331 -8.34 6.49 17.10
CA LEU A 331 -8.09 7.89 16.74
C LEU A 331 -8.06 8.84 17.95
N SER A 332 -8.96 8.66 18.93
CA SER A 332 -9.00 9.48 20.15
C SER A 332 -7.74 9.31 21.01
N LEU A 333 -7.18 8.11 21.04
CA LEU A 333 -5.93 7.81 21.74
C LEU A 333 -4.75 8.49 21.02
N LEU A 334 -4.71 8.40 19.68
CA LEU A 334 -3.63 8.92 18.83
C LEU A 334 -3.56 10.45 18.72
N GLU A 335 -4.64 11.18 18.99
CA GLU A 335 -4.60 12.65 19.14
C GLU A 335 -3.97 13.06 20.49
N ASN A 336 -3.98 12.18 21.51
CA ASN A 336 -3.41 12.43 22.84
C ASN A 336 -1.95 11.95 23.01
N SER A 337 -1.55 10.84 22.38
CA SER A 337 -0.18 10.32 22.43
C SER A 337 0.26 9.69 21.11
N LYS A 338 1.57 9.81 20.81
CA LYS A 338 2.19 9.19 19.63
C LYS A 338 2.28 7.67 19.72
N TYR A 339 2.27 7.12 20.93
CA TYR A 339 2.27 5.68 21.21
C TYR A 339 1.13 5.37 22.18
N CYS A 340 0.25 4.46 21.76
CA CYS A 340 -0.91 4.03 22.53
C CYS A 340 -1.13 2.53 22.28
N ARG A 341 -1.42 1.79 23.35
CA ARG A 341 -2.12 0.52 23.27
C ARG A 341 -3.54 0.77 22.72
N PHE A 342 -3.98 -0.02 21.75
CA PHE A 342 -5.34 0.07 21.21
C PHE A 342 -6.30 -0.97 21.79
N ASN A 343 -5.78 -2.11 22.26
CA ASN A 343 -6.58 -3.12 22.93
C ASN A 343 -7.08 -2.57 24.28
N GLN A 344 -8.40 -2.62 24.48
CA GLN A 344 -9.08 -2.08 25.66
C GLN A 344 -8.91 -2.95 26.91
N ASP A 345 -8.58 -4.23 26.74
CA ASP A 345 -8.18 -5.11 27.84
C ASP A 345 -6.73 -4.77 28.25
N PRO A 346 -6.47 -4.33 29.50
CA PRO A 346 -5.11 -4.06 29.98
C PRO A 346 -4.29 -5.34 30.21
N GLU A 347 -4.93 -6.47 30.53
CA GLU A 347 -4.27 -7.75 30.82
C GLU A 347 -3.99 -8.59 29.56
N ALA A 348 -4.60 -8.23 28.43
CA ALA A 348 -4.34 -8.89 27.15
C ALA A 348 -2.84 -8.81 26.77
N VAL A 349 -2.38 -9.83 26.07
CA VAL A 349 -0.98 -9.95 25.62
C VAL A 349 -0.96 -10.37 24.16
N ASP A 350 0.16 -10.16 23.49
CA ASP A 350 0.43 -10.80 22.20
C ASP A 350 0.28 -12.34 22.34
N GLU A 351 -0.70 -12.92 21.65
CA GLU A 351 -0.93 -14.36 21.64
C GLU A 351 0.20 -15.13 20.94
N GLY A 352 0.83 -14.47 19.95
CA GLY A 352 1.97 -14.95 19.18
C GLY A 352 3.31 -14.81 19.89
N ARG A 353 3.34 -14.19 21.08
CA ARG A 353 4.57 -13.93 21.84
C ARG A 353 5.38 -15.21 22.04
N SER A 354 6.71 -15.12 21.99
CA SER A 354 7.54 -16.29 22.26
C SER A 354 7.32 -16.78 23.70
N LYS A 355 6.91 -18.05 23.83
CA LYS A 355 6.71 -18.79 25.09
C LYS A 355 7.89 -19.73 25.36
N GLU A 356 8.57 -20.16 24.30
CA GLU A 356 9.70 -21.10 24.35
C GLU A 356 10.91 -20.49 23.62
N PRO A 357 11.60 -19.49 24.21
CA PRO A 357 12.72 -18.82 23.57
C PRO A 357 13.91 -19.76 23.29
N ASP A 358 14.00 -20.89 23.99
CA ASP A 358 15.04 -21.90 23.78
C ASP A 358 14.93 -22.64 22.43
N ARG A 359 13.76 -22.61 21.78
CA ARG A 359 13.50 -23.18 20.44
C ARG A 359 13.90 -22.25 19.29
N LEU A 360 14.19 -20.98 19.58
CA LEU A 360 14.62 -19.99 18.61
C LEU A 360 15.86 -20.47 17.86
N GLN A 361 15.88 -20.29 16.53
CA GLN A 361 17.01 -20.72 15.71
C GLN A 361 18.12 -19.66 15.68
N VAL A 362 19.30 -20.01 16.20
CA VAL A 362 20.52 -19.18 16.16
C VAL A 362 21.43 -19.69 15.05
N PHE A 363 21.95 -18.78 14.23
CA PHE A 363 23.03 -19.07 13.30
C PHE A 363 24.35 -18.52 13.84
N HIS A 364 25.28 -19.42 14.17
CA HIS A 364 26.58 -19.12 14.75
C HIS A 364 27.65 -20.08 14.19
N LYS A 365 28.83 -19.56 13.84
CA LYS A 365 29.97 -20.36 13.31
C LYS A 365 29.59 -21.34 12.19
N LYS A 366 28.75 -20.91 11.24
CA LYS A 366 28.20 -21.70 10.13
C LYS A 366 27.28 -22.88 10.54
N ALA A 367 26.87 -22.96 11.80
CA ALA A 367 25.89 -23.93 12.29
C ALA A 367 24.56 -23.25 12.65
N ILE A 368 23.46 -23.96 12.44
CA ILE A 368 22.14 -23.61 12.97
C ILE A 368 21.94 -24.45 14.24
N LEU A 369 21.57 -23.80 15.35
CA LEU A 369 21.28 -24.47 16.62
C LEU A 369 20.17 -23.75 17.40
N PRO A 370 19.36 -24.47 18.20
CA PRO A 370 18.41 -23.84 19.11
C PRO A 370 19.12 -22.98 20.15
N TYR A 371 18.52 -21.86 20.53
CA TYR A 371 19.07 -20.94 21.54
C TYR A 371 19.33 -21.65 22.88
N GLY A 372 18.50 -22.62 23.29
CA GLY A 372 18.71 -23.44 24.49
C GLY A 372 19.97 -24.33 24.44
N VAL A 373 20.52 -24.58 23.26
CA VAL A 373 21.85 -25.22 23.08
C VAL A 373 22.94 -24.14 23.08
N TYR A 374 22.74 -23.05 22.33
CA TYR A 374 23.68 -21.93 22.24
C TYR A 374 24.03 -21.32 23.60
N LYS A 375 23.03 -21.03 24.45
CA LYS A 375 23.23 -20.44 25.78
C LYS A 375 24.04 -21.34 26.72
N ARG A 376 23.95 -22.66 26.58
CA ARG A 376 24.75 -23.62 27.37
C ARG A 376 26.23 -23.63 26.96
N GLN A 377 26.57 -23.05 25.82
CA GLN A 377 27.95 -22.92 25.33
C GLN A 377 28.56 -21.53 25.63
N ARG A 378 27.79 -20.59 26.21
CA ARG A 378 28.25 -19.24 26.57
C ARG A 378 27.65 -18.74 27.88
N GLU A 379 28.50 -18.54 28.89
CA GLU A 379 28.14 -17.95 30.20
C GLU A 379 27.94 -16.42 30.14
N ALA A 380 27.15 -15.91 29.18
CA ALA A 380 27.02 -14.48 28.90
C ALA A 380 25.58 -13.97 29.04
N ALA A 381 25.18 -13.61 30.26
CA ALA A 381 23.84 -13.09 30.57
C ALA A 381 23.41 -11.85 29.73
N ALA A 382 24.38 -11.07 29.23
CA ALA A 382 24.12 -9.93 28.34
C ALA A 382 23.57 -10.33 26.96
N GLU A 383 23.91 -11.52 26.46
CA GLU A 383 23.35 -12.03 25.19
C GLU A 383 21.90 -12.49 25.34
N GLU A 384 21.53 -13.00 26.52
CA GLU A 384 20.19 -13.53 26.82
C GLU A 384 19.12 -12.44 26.72
N ALA A 385 19.35 -11.26 27.33
CA ALA A 385 18.41 -10.15 27.26
C ALA A 385 18.09 -9.74 25.80
N ALA A 386 19.12 -9.72 24.93
CA ALA A 386 18.96 -9.37 23.52
C ALA A 386 18.24 -10.46 22.70
N VAL A 387 18.46 -11.74 23.01
CA VAL A 387 17.73 -12.85 22.36
C VAL A 387 16.28 -12.89 22.81
N LEU A 388 16.00 -12.69 24.11
CA LEU A 388 14.64 -12.60 24.65
C LEU A 388 13.88 -11.39 24.10
N GLN A 389 14.55 -10.24 23.93
CA GLN A 389 13.95 -9.07 23.29
C GLN A 389 13.59 -9.36 21.82
N TYR A 390 14.50 -9.97 21.05
CA TYR A 390 14.20 -10.39 19.68
C TYR A 390 13.02 -11.38 19.63
N ALA A 391 13.01 -12.40 20.49
CA ALA A 391 11.95 -13.41 20.53
C ALA A 391 10.56 -12.82 20.86
N ARG A 392 10.52 -11.76 21.69
CA ARG A 392 9.31 -10.97 21.94
C ARG A 392 8.86 -10.14 20.73
N LEU A 393 9.81 -9.58 19.96
CA LEU A 393 9.51 -8.72 18.81
C LEU A 393 9.07 -9.49 17.56
N VAL A 394 9.56 -10.73 17.36
CA VAL A 394 9.19 -11.54 16.17
C VAL A 394 8.08 -12.56 16.44
N GLY A 395 7.83 -12.91 17.71
CA GLY A 395 6.88 -13.95 18.10
C GLY A 395 7.39 -15.39 17.84
N GLN A 396 6.74 -16.39 18.44
CA GLN A 396 7.20 -17.78 18.42
C GLN A 396 7.30 -18.34 16.97
N ALA A 397 6.27 -18.12 16.16
CA ALA A 397 6.18 -18.68 14.81
C ALA A 397 7.25 -18.13 13.83
N CYS A 398 7.81 -16.95 14.09
CA CYS A 398 8.94 -16.42 13.33
C CYS A 398 10.28 -16.78 13.97
N ALA A 399 10.38 -16.79 15.31
CA ALA A 399 11.59 -17.18 16.02
C ALA A 399 12.07 -18.61 15.70
N GLU A 400 11.16 -19.52 15.36
CA GLU A 400 11.48 -20.90 14.96
C GLU A 400 11.83 -21.07 13.47
N ARG A 401 11.51 -20.08 12.61
CA ARG A 401 11.75 -20.14 11.15
C ARG A 401 12.83 -19.17 10.66
N MET A 402 13.07 -18.09 11.39
CA MET A 402 14.09 -17.08 11.09
C MET A 402 15.37 -17.36 11.87
N LEU A 403 16.52 -17.24 11.20
CA LEU A 403 17.82 -17.43 11.81
C LEU A 403 18.33 -16.14 12.46
N LEU A 404 18.49 -16.15 13.78
CA LEU A 404 19.11 -15.05 14.52
C LEU A 404 20.64 -15.16 14.40
N LEU A 405 21.24 -14.26 13.61
CA LEU A 405 22.70 -14.20 13.46
C LEU A 405 23.38 -13.82 14.79
N ARG A 406 24.38 -14.62 15.18
CA ARG A 406 25.28 -14.35 16.31
C ARG A 406 26.73 -14.67 15.92
N ASN A 407 27.62 -13.69 16.08
CA ASN A 407 29.03 -13.79 15.68
C ASN A 407 29.91 -14.38 16.81
#